data_AF-A0AA88UWJ9-F1
#
_entry.id   AF-A0AA88UWJ9-F1
#
_cell.length_a   1.000
_cell.length_b   1.000
_cell.length_c   1.000
_cell.angle_alpha   90.00
_cell.angle_beta   90.00
_cell.angle_gamma   90.00
#
_symmetry.space_group_name_H-M   'P 1'
#
loop_
_entity.id
_entity.type
_entity.pdbx_description
1 polymer ?
#
loop_
_entity_poly.entity_id
_entity_poly.type
_entity_poly.pdbx_seq_one_letter_code
_entity_poly.pdbx_strand_id
1 'polypeptide(L)'
;MEGLKSPLQPPTYGNLITILSIDGGGIRGTIPGTILEFVESELQKLDGKDARLADYFDVIAGTSTGGLVTAMLTAPNEKNRPLFAAKDAANHPSLDALLSDICIGTSVAPTYLPAHYFETQDPTGKVRKFNLIDGGVAANNPTLIAIAEVTKQIIRESPDFFPIKPIDYGRFLVISLGTGSSKPEEKYEADEGATWGVLRWLTSDGSTPLVNVFTQASADMVDFHLSVVFKALKSEERYLRIQDDTLTGAVSSVDIATKENLQDLVKVGEGLLRKLVSRVNMETCKVEPAGHETNEEALIRFAKMLSMEKRIRDARSPSGVAKPN
;
A
#
# COMPACT_ATOMS: atom_id res chain seq x y z
N MET A 1 14.96 -2.81 -27.25
CA MET A 1 13.75 -3.02 -26.42
C MET A 1 13.15 -1.65 -26.21
N GLU A 2 12.07 -1.31 -26.92
CA GLU A 2 11.24 -0.18 -26.51
C GLU A 2 10.77 -0.47 -25.09
N GLY A 3 11.12 0.40 -24.13
CA GLY A 3 10.66 0.25 -22.76
C GLY A 3 9.13 0.17 -22.73
N LEU A 4 8.58 -0.62 -21.81
CA LEU A 4 7.13 -0.61 -21.55
C LEU A 4 6.67 0.84 -21.39
N LYS A 5 5.90 1.36 -22.35
CA LYS A 5 5.31 2.68 -22.24
C LYS A 5 4.21 2.61 -21.18
N SER A 6 4.45 3.25 -20.04
CA SER A 6 3.42 3.45 -19.03
C SER A 6 2.22 4.18 -19.66
N PRO A 7 0.97 3.74 -19.40
CA PRO A 7 -0.21 4.45 -19.87
C PRO A 7 -0.39 5.81 -19.20
N LEU A 8 0.27 6.06 -18.06
CA LEU A 8 0.27 7.34 -17.36
C LEU A 8 1.45 8.20 -17.83
N GLN A 9 1.14 9.41 -18.30
CA GLN A 9 2.16 10.40 -18.64
C GLN A 9 2.99 10.80 -17.42
N PRO A 10 4.30 11.08 -17.57
CA PRO A 10 5.18 11.38 -16.44
C PRO A 10 4.74 12.59 -15.60
N PRO A 11 5.09 12.61 -14.29
CA PRO A 11 4.83 13.75 -13.41
C PRO A 11 5.28 15.10 -13.94
N THR A 12 6.31 15.17 -14.79
CA THR A 12 6.78 16.44 -15.38
C THR A 12 5.72 17.21 -16.15
N TYR A 13 4.68 16.55 -16.65
CA TYR A 13 3.54 17.18 -17.33
C TYR A 13 2.42 17.57 -16.36
N GLY A 14 2.54 17.18 -15.10
CA GLY A 14 1.50 17.26 -14.08
C GLY A 14 1.73 18.36 -13.06
N ASN A 15 1.01 18.25 -11.94
CA ASN A 15 1.21 19.09 -10.77
C ASN A 15 1.50 18.28 -9.50
N LEU A 16 1.19 16.98 -9.52
CA LEU A 16 1.25 16.08 -8.37
C LEU A 16 2.04 14.82 -8.72
N ILE A 17 2.56 14.15 -7.71
CA ILE A 17 3.09 12.79 -7.78
C ILE A 17 2.15 11.89 -6.98
N THR A 18 1.67 10.82 -7.59
CA THR A 18 0.61 9.97 -7.03
C THR A 18 1.17 8.65 -6.52
N ILE A 19 0.91 8.33 -5.24
CA ILE A 19 1.42 7.14 -4.57
C ILE A 19 0.28 6.34 -3.96
N LEU A 20 0.28 5.04 -4.25
CA LEU A 20 -0.53 4.04 -3.56
C LEU A 20 0.40 3.14 -2.73
N SER A 21 0.08 2.97 -1.45
CA SER A 21 0.80 2.08 -0.54
C SER A 21 -0.15 1.10 0.12
N ILE A 22 0.24 -0.18 0.17
CA ILE A 22 -0.55 -1.27 0.74
C ILE A 22 0.29 -2.03 1.77
N ASP A 23 -0.17 -2.07 3.01
CA ASP A 23 0.53 -2.74 4.09
C ASP A 23 0.53 -4.27 3.96
N GLY A 24 1.44 -4.91 4.70
CA GLY A 24 1.44 -6.36 4.91
C GLY A 24 0.45 -6.80 6.00
N GLY A 25 -0.08 -8.02 5.87
CA GLY A 25 -1.03 -8.56 6.84
C GLY A 25 -1.65 -9.92 6.54
N GLY A 26 -0.99 -10.76 5.73
CA GLY A 26 -1.50 -12.09 5.39
C GLY A 26 -2.88 -12.02 4.74
N ILE A 27 -3.81 -12.87 5.18
CA ILE A 27 -5.17 -12.91 4.62
C ILE A 27 -5.95 -11.60 4.81
N ARG A 28 -5.54 -10.72 5.73
CA ARG A 28 -6.20 -9.44 5.97
C ARG A 28 -6.01 -8.45 4.82
N GLY A 29 -5.18 -8.78 3.83
CA GLY A 29 -5.12 -8.08 2.54
C GLY A 29 -6.46 -7.99 1.80
N THR A 30 -7.45 -8.80 2.19
CA THR A 30 -8.84 -8.64 1.73
C THR A 30 -9.43 -7.26 2.07
N ILE A 31 -9.09 -6.69 3.25
CA ILE A 31 -9.59 -5.37 3.68
C ILE A 31 -9.17 -4.25 2.70
N PRO A 32 -7.87 -4.02 2.43
CA PRO A 32 -7.47 -3.04 1.42
C PRO A 32 -7.94 -3.43 0.02
N GLY A 33 -8.09 -4.73 -0.28
CA GLY A 33 -8.70 -5.20 -1.54
C GLY A 33 -10.08 -4.62 -1.80
N THR A 34 -10.97 -4.65 -0.81
CA THR A 34 -12.32 -4.04 -0.88
C THR A 34 -12.26 -2.53 -1.11
N ILE A 35 -11.32 -1.83 -0.46
CA ILE A 35 -11.15 -0.38 -0.63
C ILE A 35 -10.63 -0.05 -2.04
N LEU A 36 -9.67 -0.83 -2.56
CA LEU A 36 -9.12 -0.67 -3.90
C LEU A 36 -10.17 -0.90 -4.98
N GLU A 37 -11.05 -1.89 -4.80
CA GLU A 37 -12.20 -2.12 -5.68
C GLU A 37 -13.11 -0.88 -5.74
N PHE A 38 -13.40 -0.27 -4.59
CA PHE A 38 -14.18 0.96 -4.53
C PHE A 38 -13.51 2.10 -5.32
N VAL A 39 -12.22 2.37 -5.07
CA VAL A 39 -11.46 3.44 -5.76
C VAL A 39 -11.44 3.22 -7.27
N GLU A 40 -11.16 1.98 -7.72
CA GLU A 40 -11.14 1.65 -9.13
C GLU A 40 -12.52 1.85 -9.78
N SER A 41 -13.60 1.53 -9.06
CA SER A 41 -14.97 1.77 -9.54
C SER A 41 -15.27 3.26 -9.70
N GLU A 42 -14.81 4.12 -8.80
CA GLU A 42 -14.97 5.58 -8.91
C GLU A 42 -14.18 6.14 -10.10
N LEU A 43 -12.95 5.65 -10.32
CA LEU A 43 -12.15 6.01 -11.49
C LEU A 43 -12.82 5.56 -12.80
N GLN A 44 -13.42 4.36 -12.82
CA GLN A 44 -14.16 3.86 -13.98
C GLN A 44 -15.42 4.67 -14.28
N LYS A 45 -16.09 5.21 -13.26
CA LYS A 45 -17.21 6.15 -13.45
C LYS A 45 -16.74 7.46 -14.08
N LEU A 46 -15.52 7.93 -13.75
CA LEU A 46 -14.98 9.20 -14.24
C LEU A 46 -14.36 9.12 -15.64
N ASP A 47 -13.63 8.04 -15.94
CA ASP A 47 -12.77 7.94 -17.14
C ASP A 47 -13.07 6.72 -18.02
N GLY A 48 -14.07 5.92 -17.66
CA GLY A 48 -14.58 4.78 -18.41
C GLY A 48 -14.18 3.42 -17.83
N LYS A 49 -14.94 2.38 -18.19
CA LYS A 49 -14.84 0.99 -17.67
C LYS A 49 -13.46 0.33 -17.75
N ASP A 50 -12.60 0.81 -18.66
CA ASP A 50 -11.27 0.25 -18.88
C ASP A 50 -10.21 0.87 -17.98
N ALA A 51 -10.55 1.92 -17.20
CA ALA A 51 -9.68 2.53 -16.21
C ALA A 51 -9.22 1.51 -15.16
N ARG A 52 -7.92 1.52 -14.85
CA ARG A 52 -7.29 0.67 -13.84
C ARG A 52 -6.42 1.52 -12.91
N LEU A 53 -6.22 1.08 -11.67
CA LEU A 53 -5.42 1.83 -10.69
C LEU A 53 -4.01 2.21 -11.19
N ALA A 54 -3.34 1.32 -11.92
CA ALA A 54 -2.01 1.59 -12.50
C ALA A 54 -1.99 2.73 -13.53
N ASP A 55 -3.15 3.19 -14.02
CA ASP A 55 -3.25 4.34 -14.93
C ASP A 55 -3.18 5.69 -14.21
N TYR A 56 -3.17 5.68 -12.87
CA TYR A 56 -3.32 6.87 -12.04
C TYR A 56 -2.22 7.06 -10.99
N PHE A 57 -1.50 5.99 -10.65
CA PHE A 57 -0.44 6.01 -9.64
C PHE A 57 0.94 5.92 -10.29
N ASP A 58 1.80 6.91 -9.99
CA ASP A 58 3.21 6.90 -10.39
C ASP A 58 3.99 5.78 -9.70
N VAL A 59 3.62 5.51 -8.43
CA VAL A 59 4.21 4.44 -7.63
C VAL A 59 3.12 3.68 -6.90
N ILE A 60 3.14 2.35 -7.04
CA ILE A 60 2.37 1.42 -6.22
C ILE A 60 3.38 0.60 -5.42
N ALA A 61 3.30 0.66 -4.09
CA ALA A 61 4.17 -0.07 -3.19
C ALA A 61 3.36 -0.99 -2.28
N GLY A 62 3.93 -2.16 -2.01
CA GLY A 62 3.28 -3.14 -1.17
C GLY A 62 4.27 -4.06 -0.47
N THR A 63 3.92 -4.45 0.77
CA THR A 63 4.70 -5.37 1.59
C THR A 63 3.90 -6.64 1.84
N SER A 64 4.53 -7.82 1.82
CA SER A 64 3.86 -9.10 2.04
C SER A 64 2.64 -9.26 1.10
N THR A 65 1.44 -9.55 1.62
CA THR A 65 0.22 -9.57 0.81
C THR A 65 -0.02 -8.27 0.01
N GLY A 66 0.31 -7.10 0.55
CA GLY A 66 0.24 -5.85 -0.21
C GLY A 66 1.17 -5.84 -1.42
N GLY A 67 2.32 -6.52 -1.33
CA GLY A 67 3.25 -6.74 -2.45
C GLY A 67 2.67 -7.69 -3.51
N LEU A 68 1.95 -8.73 -3.09
CA LEU A 68 1.20 -9.60 -4.00
C LEU A 68 0.11 -8.81 -4.76
N VAL A 69 -0.67 -8.00 -4.04
CA VAL A 69 -1.69 -7.13 -4.64
C VAL A 69 -1.04 -6.16 -5.62
N THR A 70 0.09 -5.55 -5.25
CA THR A 70 0.86 -4.66 -6.14
C THR A 70 1.29 -5.36 -7.43
N ALA A 71 1.83 -6.58 -7.32
CA ALA A 71 2.21 -7.40 -8.46
C ALA A 71 1.02 -7.68 -9.39
N MET A 72 -0.15 -8.00 -8.84
CA MET A 72 -1.37 -8.24 -9.61
C MET A 72 -1.87 -6.98 -10.32
N LEU A 73 -1.83 -5.83 -9.65
CA LEU A 73 -2.27 -4.54 -10.20
C LEU A 73 -1.35 -3.97 -11.28
N THR A 74 -0.10 -4.44 -11.37
CA THR A 74 0.93 -3.84 -12.24
C THR A 74 1.50 -4.80 -13.29
N ALA A 75 1.34 -6.11 -13.13
CA ALA A 75 1.78 -7.09 -14.13
C ALA A 75 1.09 -6.83 -15.48
N PRO A 76 1.83 -6.66 -16.58
CA PRO A 76 1.24 -6.39 -17.88
C PRO A 76 0.66 -7.66 -18.51
N ASN A 77 -0.50 -7.54 -19.15
CA ASN A 77 -1.01 -8.52 -20.11
C ASN A 77 -0.42 -8.29 -21.51
N GLU A 78 -0.83 -9.09 -22.50
CA GLU A 78 -0.37 -8.99 -23.90
C GLU A 78 -0.57 -7.61 -24.55
N LYS A 79 -1.45 -6.77 -23.97
CA LYS A 79 -1.74 -5.40 -24.43
C LYS A 79 -1.01 -4.32 -23.60
N ASN A 80 -0.03 -4.69 -22.76
CA ASN A 80 0.65 -3.80 -21.81
C ASN A 80 -0.32 -3.07 -20.86
N ARG A 81 -1.44 -3.71 -20.51
CA ARG A 81 -2.40 -3.24 -19.50
C ARG A 81 -2.28 -4.11 -18.24
N PRO A 82 -2.68 -3.63 -17.05
CA PRO A 82 -2.78 -4.48 -15.87
C PRO A 82 -3.53 -5.78 -16.16
N LEU A 83 -2.91 -6.89 -15.78
CA LEU A 83 -3.44 -8.24 -15.97
C LEU A 83 -4.69 -8.47 -15.12
N PHE A 84 -4.76 -7.84 -13.94
CA PHE A 84 -5.87 -7.95 -13.00
C PHE A 84 -6.53 -6.60 -12.73
N ALA A 85 -7.86 -6.62 -12.57
CA ALA A 85 -8.59 -5.52 -11.94
C ALA A 85 -8.44 -5.60 -10.42
N ALA A 86 -8.73 -4.51 -9.71
CA ALA A 86 -8.58 -4.44 -8.26
C ALA A 86 -9.40 -5.53 -7.53
N LYS A 87 -10.64 -5.77 -7.99
CA LYS A 87 -11.53 -6.83 -7.49
C LYS A 87 -10.95 -8.25 -7.61
N ASP A 88 -10.09 -8.47 -8.60
CA ASP A 88 -9.49 -9.78 -8.89
C ASP A 88 -8.18 -9.96 -8.09
N ALA A 89 -7.51 -8.85 -7.73
CA ALA A 89 -6.24 -8.83 -7.00
C ALA A 89 -6.34 -9.32 -5.55
N ALA A 90 -7.51 -9.20 -4.93
CA ALA A 90 -7.73 -9.62 -3.54
C ALA A 90 -8.04 -11.12 -3.37
N ASN A 91 -8.30 -11.85 -4.47
CA ASN A 91 -8.98 -13.15 -4.43
C ASN A 91 -8.21 -14.32 -5.11
N HIS A 92 -6.99 -14.11 -5.62
CA HIS A 92 -6.30 -15.15 -6.41
C HIS A 92 -4.96 -15.61 -5.80
N PRO A 93 -4.82 -16.89 -5.41
CA PRO A 93 -3.54 -17.49 -5.06
C PRO A 93 -2.87 -18.04 -6.32
N SER A 94 -1.95 -17.27 -6.90
CA SER A 94 -0.79 -17.70 -7.73
C SER A 94 -0.57 -16.78 -8.93
N LEU A 95 0.70 -16.38 -9.13
CA LEU A 95 1.21 -15.82 -10.38
C LEU A 95 2.58 -16.39 -10.72
N ASP A 96 2.79 -16.48 -12.03
CA ASP A 96 3.86 -17.13 -12.81
C ASP A 96 5.28 -16.53 -12.59
N ALA A 97 6.31 -17.26 -13.03
CA ALA A 97 7.71 -17.14 -12.59
C ALA A 97 8.45 -15.81 -12.95
N LEU A 98 9.53 -15.51 -12.21
CA LEU A 98 10.29 -14.24 -12.04
C LEU A 98 9.58 -13.16 -11.19
N LEU A 99 8.26 -12.99 -11.33
CA LEU A 99 7.45 -12.21 -10.39
C LEU A 99 7.11 -13.05 -9.14
N SER A 100 6.96 -14.36 -9.31
CA SER A 100 6.76 -15.32 -8.21
C SER A 100 7.84 -15.22 -7.14
N ASP A 101 9.12 -15.05 -7.51
CA ASP A 101 10.23 -14.98 -6.55
C ASP A 101 10.17 -13.74 -5.67
N ILE A 102 9.73 -12.61 -6.23
CA ILE A 102 9.50 -11.36 -5.50
C ILE A 102 8.28 -11.50 -4.59
N CYS A 103 7.19 -12.08 -5.11
CA CYS A 103 5.96 -12.36 -4.41
C CYS A 103 6.16 -13.31 -3.21
N ILE A 104 6.93 -14.38 -3.40
CA ILE A 104 7.31 -15.31 -2.33
C ILE A 104 8.20 -14.57 -1.34
N GLY A 105 9.28 -13.93 -1.82
CA GLY A 105 10.25 -13.21 -1.00
C GLY A 105 9.63 -12.17 -0.07
N THR A 106 8.67 -11.37 -0.56
CA THR A 106 8.00 -10.34 0.25
C THR A 106 7.06 -10.92 1.31
N SER A 107 6.60 -12.17 1.14
CA SER A 107 5.53 -12.78 1.97
C SER A 107 6.01 -13.89 2.91
N VAL A 108 7.29 -14.30 2.85
CA VAL A 108 7.84 -15.40 3.68
C VAL A 108 8.10 -14.95 5.13
N ALA A 109 7.01 -14.79 5.89
CA ALA A 109 7.05 -14.26 7.25
C ALA A 109 7.77 -15.21 8.21
N PRO A 110 8.77 -14.73 8.99
CA PRO A 110 9.42 -15.55 10.00
C PRO A 110 8.40 -16.20 10.92
N THR A 111 8.63 -17.45 11.32
CA THR A 111 7.72 -18.33 12.09
C THR A 111 6.50 -18.87 11.32
N TYR A 112 6.15 -18.32 10.16
CA TYR A 112 5.05 -18.82 9.32
C TYR A 112 5.54 -19.59 8.09
N LEU A 113 6.56 -19.08 7.40
CA LEU A 113 7.04 -19.63 6.13
C LEU A 113 8.59 -19.70 6.10
N PRO A 114 9.16 -20.65 5.33
CA PRO A 114 10.61 -20.75 5.16
C PRO A 114 11.16 -19.58 4.33
N ALA A 115 12.40 -19.15 4.62
CA ALA A 115 13.08 -18.13 3.83
C ALA A 115 13.21 -18.53 2.35
N HIS A 116 13.17 -17.55 1.46
CA HIS A 116 13.21 -17.79 0.00
C HIS A 116 14.59 -17.46 -0.59
N TYR A 117 15.01 -18.30 -1.53
CA TYR A 117 16.29 -18.15 -2.22
C TYR A 117 16.11 -18.17 -3.73
N PHE A 118 16.73 -17.21 -4.41
CA PHE A 118 16.89 -17.25 -5.86
C PHE A 118 18.13 -16.47 -6.30
N GLU A 119 18.50 -16.63 -7.57
CA GLU A 119 19.63 -15.94 -8.18
C GLU A 119 19.18 -15.20 -9.43
N THR A 120 19.79 -14.05 -9.71
CA THR A 120 19.69 -13.39 -11.01
C THR A 120 21.07 -13.25 -11.63
N GLN A 121 21.10 -13.08 -12.95
CA GLN A 121 22.34 -12.88 -13.69
C GLN A 121 22.26 -11.57 -14.47
N ASP A 122 23.27 -10.72 -14.35
CA ASP A 122 23.33 -9.50 -15.15
C ASP A 122 23.81 -9.79 -16.59
N PRO A 123 23.73 -8.82 -17.54
CA PRO A 123 24.17 -9.03 -18.92
C PRO A 123 25.65 -9.37 -19.08
N THR A 124 26.48 -9.17 -18.04
CA THR A 124 27.90 -9.53 -18.03
C THR A 124 28.15 -10.95 -17.53
N GLY A 125 27.07 -11.68 -17.17
CA GLY A 125 27.14 -13.03 -16.62
C GLY A 125 27.37 -13.06 -15.11
N LYS A 126 27.41 -11.91 -14.41
CA LYS A 126 27.63 -11.86 -12.97
C LYS A 126 26.36 -12.29 -12.24
N VAL A 127 26.51 -13.31 -11.40
CA VAL A 127 25.42 -13.84 -10.58
C VAL A 127 25.23 -12.99 -9.33
N ARG A 128 23.98 -12.66 -9.02
CA ARG A 128 23.55 -12.01 -7.78
C ARG A 128 22.61 -12.94 -7.04
N LYS A 129 22.93 -13.21 -5.77
CA LYS A 129 22.15 -14.11 -4.91
C LYS A 129 21.21 -13.31 -4.03
N PHE A 130 20.00 -13.81 -3.84
CA PHE A 130 18.98 -13.23 -2.97
C PHE A 130 18.58 -14.25 -1.91
N ASN A 131 18.65 -13.83 -0.64
CA ASN A 131 18.18 -14.60 0.52
C ASN A 131 17.15 -13.72 1.22
N LEU A 132 15.87 -14.00 1.01
CA LEU A 132 14.78 -13.11 1.37
C LEU A 132 13.90 -13.69 2.49
N ILE A 133 13.41 -12.78 3.33
CA ILE A 133 12.34 -12.98 4.30
C ILE A 133 11.31 -11.86 4.11
N ASP A 134 10.13 -11.97 4.72
CA ASP A 134 9.04 -11.02 4.58
C ASP A 134 9.45 -9.56 4.82
N GLY A 135 8.98 -8.68 3.93
CA GLY A 135 9.28 -7.25 3.96
C GLY A 135 8.73 -6.53 5.18
N GLY A 136 7.75 -7.09 5.87
CA GLY A 136 7.13 -6.57 7.10
C GLY A 136 8.12 -6.44 8.26
N VAL A 137 9.23 -7.19 8.21
CA VAL A 137 10.36 -7.03 9.15
C VAL A 137 11.07 -5.69 8.94
N ALA A 138 11.10 -5.17 7.71
CA ALA A 138 11.80 -3.93 7.36
C ALA A 138 10.86 -2.72 7.21
N ALA A 139 9.71 -2.92 6.58
CA ALA A 139 8.75 -1.86 6.26
C ALA A 139 7.34 -2.43 6.08
N ASN A 140 6.60 -2.65 7.17
CA ASN A 140 5.24 -3.16 7.09
C ASN A 140 4.27 -2.17 6.42
N ASN A 141 4.47 -0.87 6.68
CA ASN A 141 3.87 0.22 5.92
C ASN A 141 4.91 0.79 4.95
N PRO A 142 4.86 0.44 3.64
CA PRO A 142 5.89 0.84 2.68
C PRO A 142 5.75 2.28 2.18
N THR A 143 4.84 3.09 2.72
CA THR A 143 4.56 4.45 2.20
C THR A 143 5.82 5.33 2.18
N LEU A 144 6.62 5.31 3.25
CA LEU A 144 7.88 6.08 3.29
C LEU A 144 8.94 5.53 2.34
N ILE A 145 8.95 4.21 2.07
CA ILE A 145 9.85 3.61 1.07
C ILE A 145 9.47 4.09 -0.33
N ALA A 146 8.17 4.15 -0.64
CA ALA A 146 7.67 4.65 -1.92
C ALA A 146 8.05 6.13 -2.13
N ILE A 147 7.83 6.97 -1.11
CA ILE A 147 8.22 8.39 -1.16
C ILE A 147 9.74 8.53 -1.33
N ALA A 148 10.53 7.74 -0.60
CA ALA A 148 11.99 7.76 -0.71
C ALA A 148 12.47 7.36 -2.11
N GLU A 149 11.82 6.40 -2.76
CA GLU A 149 12.18 5.99 -4.12
C GLU A 149 11.89 7.09 -5.15
N VAL A 150 10.70 7.72 -5.08
CA VAL A 150 10.39 8.93 -5.87
C VAL A 150 11.43 10.02 -5.63
N THR A 151 11.76 10.27 -4.36
CA THR A 151 12.72 11.31 -3.95
C THR A 151 14.11 11.05 -4.53
N LYS A 152 14.58 9.78 -4.55
CA LYS A 152 15.84 9.42 -5.20
C LYS A 152 15.84 9.71 -6.68
N GLN A 153 14.73 9.47 -7.38
CA GLN A 153 14.62 9.77 -8.81
C GLN A 153 14.67 11.29 -9.08
N ILE A 154 14.03 12.09 -8.22
CA ILE A 154 14.12 13.56 -8.26
C ILE A 154 15.57 14.03 -8.02
N ILE A 155 16.26 13.49 -7.01
CA ILE A 155 17.67 13.83 -6.71
C ILE A 155 18.60 13.46 -7.88
N ARG A 156 18.27 12.40 -8.61
CA ARG A 156 19.01 11.97 -9.82
C ARG A 156 18.62 12.76 -11.08
N GLU A 157 17.78 13.78 -10.95
CA GLU A 157 17.33 14.64 -12.05
C GLU A 157 16.68 13.83 -13.19
N SER A 158 15.88 12.81 -12.83
CA SER A 158 15.12 12.04 -13.82
C SER A 158 14.20 12.96 -14.63
N PRO A 159 14.18 12.86 -15.97
CA PRO A 159 13.33 13.71 -16.82
C PRO A 159 11.84 13.47 -16.63
N ASP A 160 11.46 12.35 -15.99
CA ASP A 160 10.06 12.02 -15.71
C ASP A 160 9.47 12.91 -14.60
N PHE A 161 10.31 13.54 -13.78
CA PHE A 161 9.89 14.35 -12.63
C PHE A 161 10.19 15.83 -12.86
N PHE A 162 9.25 16.68 -12.48
CA PHE A 162 9.44 18.13 -12.50
C PHE A 162 10.46 18.55 -11.42
N PRO A 163 11.25 19.62 -11.65
CA PRO A 163 12.22 20.09 -10.66
C PRO A 163 11.50 20.55 -9.39
N ILE A 164 11.61 19.76 -8.32
CA ILE A 164 11.13 20.12 -6.99
C ILE A 164 12.22 19.93 -5.96
N LYS A 165 12.08 20.65 -4.84
CA LYS A 165 12.87 20.33 -3.66
C LYS A 165 12.51 18.88 -3.27
N PRO A 166 13.50 18.00 -3.05
CA PRO A 166 13.27 16.59 -2.67
C PRO A 166 12.33 16.39 -1.46
N ILE A 167 12.15 17.42 -0.64
CA ILE A 167 11.31 17.43 0.57
C ILE A 167 9.96 18.14 0.38
N ASP A 168 9.57 18.50 -0.85
CA ASP A 168 8.27 19.14 -1.11
C ASP A 168 7.12 18.10 -1.13
N TYR A 169 6.83 17.54 0.05
CA TYR A 169 5.76 16.55 0.24
C TYR A 169 4.39 17.12 -0.13
N GLY A 170 4.25 18.46 -0.21
CA GLY A 170 3.04 19.10 -0.71
C GLY A 170 2.68 18.63 -2.11
N ARG A 171 3.64 18.22 -2.94
CA ARG A 171 3.38 17.72 -4.30
C ARG A 171 2.91 16.27 -4.36
N PHE A 172 2.87 15.56 -3.23
CA PHE A 172 2.50 14.16 -3.19
C PHE A 172 1.00 14.02 -2.91
N LEU A 173 0.35 13.11 -3.62
CA LEU A 173 -1.01 12.64 -3.35
C LEU A 173 -0.91 11.15 -2.99
N VAL A 174 -1.20 10.82 -1.74
CA VAL A 174 -0.86 9.52 -1.15
C VAL A 174 -2.10 8.86 -0.57
N ILE A 175 -2.40 7.66 -1.06
CA ILE A 175 -3.34 6.72 -0.44
C ILE A 175 -2.52 5.62 0.22
N SER A 176 -2.65 5.47 1.53
CA SER A 176 -2.00 4.44 2.33
C SER A 176 -3.07 3.54 2.96
N LEU A 177 -3.04 2.25 2.65
CA LEU A 177 -4.05 1.29 3.08
C LEU A 177 -3.44 0.25 4.02
N GLY A 178 -3.91 0.24 5.26
CA GLY A 178 -3.58 -0.78 6.24
C GLY A 178 -4.44 -2.03 6.10
N THR A 179 -3.94 -3.15 6.61
CA THR A 179 -4.70 -4.42 6.69
C THR A 179 -5.45 -4.58 8.01
N GLY A 180 -5.55 -3.52 8.79
CA GLY A 180 -6.00 -3.55 10.17
C GLY A 180 -5.00 -4.16 11.15
N SER A 181 -5.20 -3.85 12.42
CA SER A 181 -4.51 -4.39 13.58
C SER A 181 -5.53 -4.89 14.60
N SER A 182 -5.11 -5.84 15.44
CA SER A 182 -5.96 -6.25 16.55
C SER A 182 -6.27 -5.04 17.42
N LYS A 183 -7.48 -5.04 17.99
CA LYS A 183 -7.87 -4.08 19.02
C LYS A 183 -6.75 -3.95 20.05
N PRO A 184 -6.30 -2.73 20.38
CA PRO A 184 -5.40 -2.49 21.50
C PRO A 184 -6.19 -2.71 22.80
N GLU A 185 -6.60 -3.94 23.03
CA GLU A 185 -6.65 -4.43 24.40
C GLU A 185 -5.17 -4.46 24.83
N GLU A 186 -4.88 -4.07 26.06
CA GLU A 186 -3.55 -4.16 26.66
C GLU A 186 -3.15 -5.64 26.65
N LYS A 187 -2.68 -6.14 25.50
CA LYS A 187 -2.54 -7.57 25.24
C LYS A 187 -1.56 -8.21 26.21
N TYR A 188 -0.61 -7.40 26.68
CA TYR A 188 0.44 -7.78 27.61
C TYR A 188 0.64 -6.66 28.62
N GLU A 189 0.55 -6.99 29.90
CA GLU A 189 0.99 -6.12 30.97
C GLU A 189 2.51 -6.27 31.20
N ALA A 190 3.14 -5.25 31.78
CA ALA A 190 4.59 -5.23 31.96
C ALA A 190 5.09 -6.33 32.92
N ASP A 191 4.28 -6.68 33.92
CA ASP A 191 4.53 -7.76 34.88
C ASP A 191 4.44 -9.14 34.22
N GLU A 192 3.51 -9.33 33.28
CA GLU A 192 3.46 -10.53 32.45
C GLU A 192 4.75 -10.65 31.64
N GLY A 193 5.11 -9.60 30.89
CA GLY A 193 6.31 -9.55 30.05
C GLY A 193 7.62 -9.71 30.82
N ALA A 194 7.67 -9.30 32.09
CA ALA A 194 8.86 -9.43 32.94
C ALA A 194 9.28 -10.89 33.18
N THR A 195 8.34 -11.83 33.07
CA THR A 195 8.60 -13.27 33.26
C THR A 195 8.93 -14.01 31.96
N TRP A 196 8.88 -13.32 30.82
CA TRP A 196 9.00 -13.95 29.52
C TRP A 196 10.45 -14.32 29.18
N GLY A 197 10.66 -15.60 28.90
CA GLY A 197 11.85 -16.08 28.18
C GLY A 197 11.71 -15.96 26.65
N VAL A 198 12.76 -16.32 25.92
CA VAL A 198 12.81 -16.25 24.44
C VAL A 198 11.61 -16.92 23.77
N LEU A 199 11.17 -18.09 24.27
CA LEU A 199 10.05 -18.82 23.68
C LEU A 199 8.74 -18.02 23.79
N ARG A 200 8.49 -17.33 24.91
CA ARG A 200 7.25 -16.59 25.13
C ARG A 200 7.20 -15.29 24.33
N TRP A 201 8.35 -14.65 24.13
CA TRP A 201 8.49 -13.53 23.20
C TRP A 201 8.24 -13.92 21.74
N LEU A 202 8.61 -15.14 21.34
CA LEU A 202 8.38 -15.66 19.98
C LEU A 202 6.95 -16.18 19.80
N THR A 203 6.37 -16.81 20.81
CA THR A 203 5.03 -17.39 20.79
C THR A 203 4.36 -17.25 22.15
N SER A 204 3.25 -16.52 22.23
CA SER A 204 2.38 -16.48 23.42
C SER A 204 0.92 -16.52 22.98
N ASP A 205 0.16 -17.46 23.53
CA ASP A 205 -1.30 -17.55 23.42
C ASP A 205 -1.83 -17.48 21.96
N GLY A 206 -1.16 -18.22 21.06
CA GLY A 206 -1.53 -18.27 19.64
C GLY A 206 -1.13 -17.04 18.83
N SER A 207 -0.29 -16.17 19.39
CA SER A 207 0.26 -14.98 18.73
C SER A 207 1.79 -14.96 18.75
N THR A 208 2.38 -14.03 18.00
CA THR A 208 3.83 -13.81 17.90
C THR A 208 4.18 -12.40 18.42
N PRO A 209 4.32 -12.21 19.74
CA PRO A 209 4.43 -10.87 20.35
C PRO A 209 5.52 -10.01 19.72
N LEU A 210 6.73 -10.56 19.52
CA LEU A 210 7.85 -9.82 18.97
C LEU A 210 7.61 -9.36 17.52
N VAL A 211 7.06 -10.25 16.69
CA VAL A 211 6.74 -9.92 15.28
C VAL A 211 5.64 -8.86 15.22
N ASN A 212 4.61 -9.00 16.06
CA ASN A 212 3.52 -8.03 16.15
C ASN A 212 4.01 -6.64 16.58
N VAL A 213 4.87 -6.55 17.60
CA VAL A 213 5.43 -5.27 18.07
C VAL A 213 6.21 -4.58 16.95
N PHE A 214 7.12 -5.28 16.27
CA PHE A 214 7.91 -4.66 15.20
C PHE A 214 7.07 -4.27 13.98
N THR A 215 6.13 -5.10 13.56
CA THR A 215 5.29 -4.83 12.38
C THR A 215 4.28 -3.71 12.64
N GLN A 216 3.66 -3.65 13.83
CA GLN A 216 2.74 -2.58 14.22
C GLN A 216 3.49 -1.27 14.45
N ALA A 217 4.57 -1.27 15.22
CA ALA A 217 5.38 -0.07 15.44
C ALA A 217 5.91 0.52 14.12
N SER A 218 6.29 -0.33 13.17
CA SER A 218 6.68 0.12 11.82
C SER A 218 5.55 0.88 11.12
N ALA A 219 4.31 0.37 11.18
CA ALA A 219 3.16 1.02 10.56
C ALA A 219 2.78 2.35 11.24
N ASP A 220 2.73 2.35 12.57
CA ASP A 220 2.34 3.50 13.38
C ASP A 220 3.34 4.67 13.26
N MET A 221 4.64 4.36 13.29
CA MET A 221 5.68 5.38 13.16
C MET A 221 5.69 6.04 11.77
N VAL A 222 5.41 5.26 10.71
CA VAL A 222 5.28 5.80 9.36
C VAL A 222 4.08 6.74 9.26
N ASP A 223 2.93 6.34 9.82
CA ASP A 223 1.71 7.14 9.78
C ASP A 223 1.84 8.43 10.63
N PHE A 224 2.41 8.33 11.83
CA PHE A 224 2.73 9.48 12.67
C PHE A 224 3.65 10.47 11.93
N HIS A 225 4.75 9.97 11.36
CA HIS A 225 5.71 10.82 10.65
C HIS A 225 5.05 11.56 9.47
N LEU A 226 4.31 10.83 8.63
CA LEU A 226 3.65 11.43 7.46
C LEU A 226 2.55 12.40 7.89
N SER A 227 1.76 12.07 8.91
CA SER A 227 0.75 12.98 9.46
C SER A 227 1.37 14.30 9.90
N VAL A 228 2.50 14.27 10.61
CA VAL A 228 3.24 15.49 11.04
C VAL A 228 3.75 16.28 9.83
N VAL A 229 4.37 15.62 8.85
CA VAL A 229 4.96 16.28 7.68
C VAL A 229 3.89 16.94 6.79
N PHE A 230 2.82 16.21 6.45
CA PHE A 230 1.74 16.75 5.62
C PHE A 230 1.00 17.88 6.32
N LYS A 231 0.85 17.81 7.66
CA LYS A 231 0.31 18.89 8.49
C LYS A 231 1.20 20.13 8.48
N ALA A 232 2.50 19.97 8.69
CA ALA A 232 3.46 21.08 8.64
C ALA A 232 3.44 21.82 7.30
N LEU A 233 3.17 21.10 6.20
CA LEU A 233 3.06 21.65 4.84
C LEU A 233 1.64 22.06 4.44
N LYS A 234 0.67 22.10 5.37
CA LYS A 234 -0.74 22.43 5.12
C LYS A 234 -1.35 21.63 3.97
N SER A 235 -0.96 20.36 3.87
CA SER A 235 -1.32 19.44 2.79
C SER A 235 -1.97 18.16 3.33
N GLU A 236 -2.55 18.21 4.53
CA GLU A 236 -3.20 17.08 5.21
C GLU A 236 -4.19 16.34 4.30
N GLU A 237 -4.95 17.08 3.51
CA GLU A 237 -5.93 16.57 2.54
C GLU A 237 -5.36 15.71 1.41
N ARG A 238 -4.03 15.68 1.25
CA ARG A 238 -3.31 14.91 0.22
C ARG A 238 -2.73 13.60 0.76
N TYR A 239 -2.80 13.36 2.07
CA TYR A 239 -2.43 12.10 2.69
C TYR A 239 -3.65 11.46 3.36
N LEU A 240 -4.08 10.34 2.80
CA LEU A 240 -5.19 9.54 3.31
C LEU A 240 -4.67 8.18 3.76
N ARG A 241 -4.76 7.94 5.07
CA ARG A 241 -4.51 6.64 5.69
C ARG A 241 -5.84 6.00 6.07
N ILE A 242 -6.10 4.79 5.59
CA ILE A 242 -7.25 3.99 6.01
C ILE A 242 -6.73 2.75 6.73
N GLN A 243 -7.09 2.63 8.01
CA GLN A 243 -6.64 1.57 8.90
C GLN A 243 -7.76 1.24 9.89
N ASP A 244 -7.87 -0.04 10.26
CA ASP A 244 -8.74 -0.49 11.35
C ASP A 244 -7.89 -0.94 12.53
N ASP A 245 -8.08 -0.37 13.71
CA ASP A 245 -7.39 -0.77 14.93
C ASP A 245 -8.32 -1.49 15.90
N THR A 246 -9.42 -2.09 15.41
CA THR A 246 -10.48 -2.66 16.26
C THR A 246 -10.74 -4.15 15.99
N LEU A 247 -9.88 -4.81 15.21
CA LEU A 247 -10.09 -6.21 14.83
C LEU A 247 -10.04 -7.14 16.06
N THR A 248 -10.98 -8.07 16.17
CA THR A 248 -11.05 -9.05 17.27
C THR A 248 -11.34 -10.46 16.73
N GLY A 249 -11.00 -11.50 17.49
CA GLY A 249 -11.24 -12.88 17.07
C GLY A 249 -10.52 -13.25 15.77
N ALA A 250 -11.17 -14.04 14.92
CA ALA A 250 -10.58 -14.61 13.70
C ALA A 250 -10.14 -13.55 12.67
N VAL A 251 -10.86 -12.42 12.56
CA VAL A 251 -10.53 -11.34 11.61
C VAL A 251 -9.23 -10.63 11.98
N SER A 252 -8.80 -10.73 13.24
CA SER A 252 -7.53 -10.16 13.68
C SER A 252 -6.32 -11.01 13.31
N SER A 253 -6.54 -12.29 12.97
CA SER A 253 -5.46 -13.20 12.55
C SER A 253 -5.01 -12.97 11.12
N VAL A 254 -3.74 -13.29 10.85
CA VAL A 254 -3.11 -13.13 9.53
C VAL A 254 -3.14 -14.41 8.69
N ASP A 255 -3.57 -15.54 9.25
CA ASP A 255 -3.45 -16.88 8.66
C ASP A 255 -4.74 -17.73 8.67
N ILE A 256 -5.84 -17.28 9.31
CA ILE A 256 -7.10 -18.05 9.40
C ILE A 256 -7.94 -17.88 8.12
N ALA A 257 -7.57 -18.60 7.05
CA ALA A 257 -8.18 -18.47 5.73
C ALA A 257 -9.51 -19.25 5.54
N THR A 258 -10.41 -19.24 6.52
CA THR A 258 -11.74 -19.84 6.36
C THR A 258 -12.62 -18.96 5.49
N LYS A 259 -13.61 -19.56 4.80
CA LYS A 259 -14.53 -18.82 3.93
C LYS A 259 -15.31 -17.77 4.71
N GLU A 260 -15.72 -18.11 5.92
CA GLU A 260 -16.44 -17.22 6.84
C GLU A 260 -15.56 -16.03 7.22
N ASN A 261 -14.28 -16.27 7.58
CA ASN A 261 -13.38 -15.19 7.99
C ASN A 261 -13.05 -14.25 6.81
N LEU A 262 -12.86 -14.78 5.60
CA LEU A 262 -12.67 -13.95 4.41
C LEU A 262 -13.89 -13.07 4.13
N GLN A 263 -15.11 -13.58 4.29
CA GLN A 263 -16.33 -12.77 4.16
C GLN A 263 -16.43 -11.70 5.25
N ASP A 264 -16.01 -12.01 6.47
CA ASP A 264 -16.00 -11.03 7.56
C ASP A 264 -14.94 -9.94 7.33
N LEU A 265 -13.77 -10.28 6.76
CA LEU A 265 -12.77 -9.29 6.34
C LEU A 265 -13.30 -8.35 5.23
N VAL A 266 -14.10 -8.86 4.29
CA VAL A 266 -14.79 -8.00 3.30
C VAL A 266 -15.73 -7.02 4.02
N LYS A 267 -16.55 -7.50 4.97
CA LYS A 267 -17.45 -6.63 5.74
C LYS A 267 -16.70 -5.57 6.55
N VAL A 268 -15.50 -5.91 7.07
CA VAL A 268 -14.62 -4.93 7.71
C VAL A 268 -14.20 -3.84 6.71
N GLY A 269 -13.78 -4.22 5.51
CA GLY A 269 -13.44 -3.28 4.43
C GLY A 269 -14.62 -2.37 4.04
N GLU A 270 -15.81 -2.94 3.87
CA GLU A 270 -17.05 -2.18 3.61
C GLU A 270 -17.41 -1.25 4.77
N GLY A 271 -17.19 -1.69 6.01
CA GLY A 271 -17.40 -0.90 7.21
C GLY A 271 -16.44 0.28 7.30
N LEU A 272 -15.18 0.09 6.91
CA LEU A 272 -14.17 1.16 6.88
C LEU A 272 -14.55 2.30 5.94
N LEU A 273 -15.17 2.03 4.79
CA LEU A 273 -15.64 3.08 3.87
C LEU A 273 -16.60 4.06 4.57
N ARG A 274 -17.43 3.55 5.49
CA ARG A 274 -18.43 4.35 6.22
C ARG A 274 -17.87 5.03 7.47
N LYS A 275 -16.69 4.64 7.95
CA LYS A 275 -16.04 5.31 9.09
C LYS A 275 -15.54 6.70 8.66
N LEU A 276 -15.45 7.60 9.63
CA LEU A 276 -14.83 8.91 9.43
C LEU A 276 -13.34 8.74 9.11
N VAL A 277 -12.83 9.62 8.25
CA VAL A 277 -11.38 9.77 8.07
C VAL A 277 -10.76 9.99 9.44
N SER A 278 -9.69 9.25 9.73
CA SER A 278 -9.00 9.33 11.01
C SER A 278 -7.55 9.73 10.80
N ARG A 279 -6.97 10.40 11.80
CA ARG A 279 -5.57 10.84 11.78
C ARG A 279 -4.93 10.62 13.12
N VAL A 280 -3.61 10.47 13.14
CA VAL A 280 -2.85 10.38 14.37
C VAL A 280 -2.86 11.74 15.07
N ASN A 281 -3.31 11.75 16.32
CA ASN A 281 -3.19 12.88 17.22
C ASN A 281 -1.72 12.99 17.68
N MET A 282 -1.10 14.14 17.46
CA MET A 282 0.34 14.35 17.70
C MET A 282 0.72 14.37 19.19
N GLU A 283 -0.24 14.59 20.08
CA GLU A 283 0.01 14.62 21.53
C GLU A 283 -0.23 13.24 22.15
N THR A 284 -1.30 12.56 21.77
CA THR A 284 -1.69 11.27 22.36
C THR A 284 -1.11 10.08 21.58
N CYS A 285 -0.61 10.29 20.36
CA CYS A 285 -0.22 9.26 19.40
C CYS A 285 -1.34 8.27 19.05
N LYS A 286 -2.60 8.60 19.35
CA LYS A 286 -3.78 7.77 19.04
C LYS A 286 -4.41 8.21 17.73
N VAL A 287 -5.01 7.26 17.03
CA VAL A 287 -5.80 7.52 15.82
C VAL A 287 -7.18 8.00 16.25
N GLU A 288 -7.57 9.19 15.78
CA GLU A 288 -8.83 9.83 16.14
C GLU A 288 -9.55 10.32 14.88
N PRO A 289 -10.90 10.34 14.84
CA PRO A 289 -11.65 10.91 13.74
C PRO A 289 -11.24 12.37 13.47
N ALA A 290 -10.94 12.67 12.22
CA ALA A 290 -10.53 13.98 11.74
C ALA A 290 -11.66 14.59 10.89
N GLY A 291 -12.37 15.56 11.46
CA GLY A 291 -13.45 16.27 10.77
C GLY A 291 -14.74 15.45 10.64
N HIS A 292 -15.45 15.64 9.53
CA HIS A 292 -16.77 15.03 9.28
C HIS A 292 -16.83 14.20 7.99
N GLU A 293 -15.74 14.12 7.23
CA GLU A 293 -15.65 13.37 5.98
C GLU A 293 -15.49 11.87 6.29
N THR A 294 -16.27 11.03 5.61
CA THR A 294 -16.11 9.57 5.62
C THR A 294 -14.96 9.13 4.70
N ASN A 295 -14.42 7.93 4.91
CA ASN A 295 -13.43 7.37 4.02
C ASN A 295 -13.96 7.23 2.58
N GLU A 296 -15.23 6.90 2.40
CA GLU A 296 -15.91 6.85 1.10
C GLU A 296 -15.85 8.21 0.38
N GLU A 297 -16.26 9.29 1.06
CA GLU A 297 -16.22 10.65 0.52
C GLU A 297 -14.80 11.10 0.18
N ALA A 298 -13.85 10.80 1.07
CA ALA A 298 -12.44 11.09 0.84
C ALA A 298 -11.89 10.34 -0.38
N LEU A 299 -12.22 9.06 -0.53
CA LEU A 299 -11.78 8.26 -1.69
C LEU A 299 -12.42 8.75 -2.99
N ILE A 300 -13.68 9.17 -2.99
CA ILE A 300 -14.32 9.82 -4.15
C ILE A 300 -13.56 11.11 -4.52
N ARG A 301 -13.18 11.91 -3.52
CA ARG A 301 -12.38 13.13 -3.72
C ARG A 301 -11.00 12.81 -4.29
N PHE A 302 -10.32 11.80 -3.76
CA PHE A 302 -9.03 11.33 -4.30
C PHE A 302 -9.16 10.81 -5.73
N ALA A 303 -10.20 10.03 -6.06
CA ALA A 303 -10.46 9.55 -7.43
C ALA A 303 -10.63 10.72 -8.41
N LYS A 304 -11.34 11.79 -8.01
CA LYS A 304 -11.44 13.02 -8.81
C LYS A 304 -10.10 13.72 -8.99
N MET A 305 -9.28 13.80 -7.95
CA MET A 305 -7.93 14.39 -8.03
C MET A 305 -7.01 13.59 -8.97
N LEU A 306 -7.04 12.26 -8.87
CA LEU A 306 -6.29 11.35 -9.73
C LEU A 306 -6.70 11.48 -11.20
N SER A 307 -8.01 11.45 -11.47
CA SER A 307 -8.55 11.63 -12.83
C SER A 307 -8.19 12.99 -13.41
N MET A 308 -8.32 14.06 -12.62
CA MET A 308 -7.94 15.41 -13.05
C MET A 308 -6.44 15.51 -13.36
N GLU A 309 -5.59 14.99 -12.47
CA GLU A 309 -4.14 14.99 -12.67
C GLU A 309 -3.76 14.23 -13.95
N LYS A 310 -4.34 13.05 -14.18
CA LYS A 310 -4.13 12.29 -15.42
C LYS A 310 -4.51 13.12 -16.65
N ARG A 311 -5.68 13.76 -16.66
CA ARG A 311 -6.15 14.61 -17.78
C ARG A 311 -5.22 15.79 -18.04
N ILE A 312 -4.71 16.43 -16.97
CA ILE A 312 -3.74 17.52 -17.07
C ILE A 312 -2.46 17.05 -17.76
N ARG A 313 -1.93 15.89 -17.35
CA ARG A 313 -0.72 15.34 -17.94
C ARG A 313 -0.92 14.94 -19.40
N ASP A 314 -2.03 14.30 -19.72
CA ASP A 314 -2.38 13.94 -21.10
C ASP A 314 -2.44 15.18 -22.00
N ALA A 315 -3.08 16.26 -21.54
CA ALA A 315 -3.21 17.52 -22.28
C ALA A 315 -1.90 18.30 -22.45
N ARG A 316 -0.97 18.20 -21.49
CA ARG A 316 0.34 18.86 -21.52
C ARG A 316 1.43 18.01 -22.19
N SER A 317 1.18 16.72 -22.39
CA SER A 317 2.14 15.82 -23.04
C SER A 317 2.28 16.14 -24.54
N PRO A 318 3.49 15.98 -25.14
CA PRO A 318 3.72 16.24 -26.57
C PRO A 318 2.87 15.38 -27.52
N SER A 319 2.31 14.28 -27.02
CA SER A 319 1.52 13.29 -27.75
C SER A 319 0.00 13.50 -27.67
N GLY A 320 -0.48 14.62 -27.11
CA GLY A 320 -1.89 14.84 -26.74
C GLY A 320 -2.92 14.51 -27.82
N VAL A 321 -3.51 13.30 -27.75
CA VAL A 321 -4.83 13.02 -28.32
C VAL A 321 -5.84 13.50 -27.30
N ALA A 322 -6.37 14.70 -27.47
CA ALA A 322 -7.54 15.13 -26.74
C ALA A 322 -8.68 14.14 -27.04
N LYS A 323 -9.16 13.40 -26.03
CA LYS A 323 -10.39 12.63 -26.18
C LYS A 323 -11.53 13.63 -26.40
N PRO A 324 -12.33 13.52 -27.48
CA PRO A 324 -13.48 14.39 -27.66
C PRO A 324 -14.53 14.10 -26.58
N ASN A 325 -15.20 15.17 -26.16
CA ASN A 325 -16.28 15.22 -25.16
C ASN A 325 -17.40 14.20 -25.41
#